data_AF-A0A163Y1F2-F1
#
_entry.id   AF-A0A163Y1F2-F1
#
_cell.length_a   1.000
_cell.length_b   1.000
_cell.length_c   1.000
_cell.angle_alpha   90.00
_cell.angle_beta   90.00
_cell.angle_gamma   90.00
#
_symmetry.space_group_name_H-M   'P 1'
#
loop_
_entity.id
_entity.type
_entity.pdbx_description
1 polymer ?
#
loop_
_entity_poly.entity_id
_entity_poly.type
_entity_poly.pdbx_seq_one_letter_code
_entity_poly.pdbx_strand_id
1 'polypeptide(L)'
;MPMKKKLRTLKVDTIGYLYSTRVTYIAETEESIFTIRLFIDKYSKYGLLVHYRVLDNYYVGNPLNHSVLLYNHKLEKEIVVNLNRPLFVRMALDYGLEQGWNPIEGSLELDGLALLVREGYDIQKLLPKKAF
;
A
#
# COMPACT_ATOMS: atom_id res chain seq x y z
N MET A 1 8.71 -9.44 -22.28
CA MET A 1 9.01 -7.98 -22.25
C MET A 1 8.68 -7.46 -20.86
N PRO A 2 9.60 -6.81 -20.12
CA PRO A 2 9.26 -6.21 -18.85
C PRO A 2 8.32 -5.02 -19.13
N MET A 3 7.06 -5.11 -18.71
CA MET A 3 6.13 -3.99 -18.82
C MET A 3 6.74 -2.79 -18.09
N LYS A 4 6.98 -1.68 -18.83
CA LYS A 4 7.30 -0.38 -18.21
C LYS A 4 6.24 -0.12 -17.14
N LYS A 5 6.62 -0.11 -15.87
CA LYS A 5 5.70 0.24 -14.77
C LYS A 5 5.15 1.62 -15.08
N LYS A 6 3.85 1.70 -15.37
CA LYS A 6 3.19 2.96 -15.74
C LYS A 6 3.12 3.82 -14.48
N LEU A 7 3.99 4.83 -14.41
CA LEU A 7 3.90 5.89 -13.41
C LEU A 7 2.56 6.58 -13.55
N ARG A 8 1.94 6.88 -12.42
CA ARG A 8 0.65 7.57 -12.32
C ARG A 8 0.83 8.83 -11.50
N THR A 9 -0.04 9.80 -11.70
CA THR A 9 0.01 11.09 -11.02
C THR A 9 -1.08 11.17 -9.96
N LEU A 10 -0.74 11.73 -8.80
CA LEU A 10 -1.67 12.15 -7.76
C LEU A 10 -1.41 13.64 -7.48
N LYS A 11 -2.42 14.49 -7.71
CA LYS A 11 -2.34 15.91 -7.39
C LYS A 11 -3.02 16.16 -6.05
N VAL A 12 -2.30 16.75 -5.12
CA VAL A 12 -2.80 17.19 -3.82
C VAL A 12 -2.45 18.66 -3.68
N ASP A 13 -3.47 19.50 -3.56
CA ASP A 13 -3.34 20.95 -3.58
C ASP A 13 -2.56 21.43 -4.82
N THR A 14 -1.40 22.08 -4.59
CA THR A 14 -0.49 22.55 -5.64
C THR A 14 0.63 21.57 -5.96
N ILE A 15 0.75 20.46 -5.22
CA ILE A 15 1.85 19.51 -5.33
C ILE A 15 1.44 18.32 -6.20
N GLY A 16 2.27 18.02 -7.20
CA GLY A 16 2.15 16.85 -8.06
C GLY A 16 3.06 15.72 -7.59
N TYR A 17 2.46 14.63 -7.11
CA TYR A 17 3.16 13.39 -6.77
C TYR A 17 3.08 12.40 -7.94
N LEU A 18 4.18 11.70 -8.18
CA LEU A 18 4.21 10.51 -9.01
C LEU A 18 4.20 9.28 -8.12
N TYR A 19 3.50 8.23 -8.57
CA TYR A 19 3.47 6.98 -7.85
C TYR A 19 3.49 5.77 -8.78
N SER A 20 3.92 4.64 -8.19
CA SER A 20 3.87 3.32 -8.80
C SER A 20 3.50 2.28 -7.76
N THR A 21 2.92 1.18 -8.22
CA THR A 21 2.67 0.01 -7.40
C THR A 21 3.51 -1.17 -7.87
N ARG A 22 3.88 -2.05 -6.94
CA ARG A 22 4.58 -3.31 -7.21
C ARG A 22 4.02 -4.38 -6.30
N VAL A 23 3.87 -5.59 -6.82
CA VAL A 23 3.71 -6.80 -6.01
C VAL A 23 5.01 -7.60 -6.09
N THR A 24 5.48 -8.10 -4.95
CA THR A 24 6.61 -9.02 -4.84
C THR A 24 6.17 -10.22 -4.01
N TYR A 25 6.39 -11.42 -4.53
CA TYR A 25 6.18 -12.67 -3.80
C TYR A 25 7.48 -13.11 -3.13
N ILE A 26 7.41 -13.60 -1.90
CA ILE A 26 8.52 -14.16 -1.12
C ILE A 26 8.21 -15.64 -0.90
N ALA A 27 8.95 -16.52 -1.58
CA ALA A 27 8.65 -17.95 -1.60
C ALA A 27 8.92 -18.62 -0.25
N GLU A 28 9.91 -18.14 0.49
CA GLU A 28 10.34 -18.69 1.77
C GLU A 28 9.29 -18.55 2.87
N THR A 29 8.46 -17.49 2.80
CA THR A 29 7.44 -17.18 3.80
C THR A 29 6.02 -17.27 3.26
N GLU A 30 5.86 -17.60 1.97
CA GLU A 30 4.59 -17.56 1.24
C GLU A 30 3.89 -16.20 1.36
N GLU A 31 4.68 -15.14 1.50
CA GLU A 31 4.18 -13.77 1.66
C GLU A 31 4.14 -13.04 0.34
N SER A 32 3.21 -12.11 0.27
CA SER A 32 3.03 -11.18 -0.84
C SER A 32 3.12 -9.76 -0.32
N ILE A 33 4.05 -8.98 -0.87
CA ILE A 33 4.23 -7.57 -0.52
C ILE A 33 3.69 -6.71 -1.65
N PHE A 34 2.61 -5.97 -1.37
CA PHE A 34 2.19 -4.86 -2.22
C PHE A 34 2.89 -3.59 -1.75
N THR A 35 3.63 -2.93 -2.63
CA THR A 35 4.34 -1.68 -2.34
C THR A 35 3.73 -0.54 -3.12
N ILE A 36 3.29 0.51 -2.43
CA ILE A 36 3.03 1.82 -3.02
C ILE A 36 4.29 2.65 -2.86
N ARG A 37 4.84 3.14 -3.98
CA ARG A 37 5.94 4.11 -3.97
C ARG A 37 5.43 5.46 -4.43
N LEU A 38 5.56 6.50 -3.61
CA LEU A 38 5.27 7.90 -3.96
C LEU A 38 6.54 8.75 -3.93
N PHE A 39 6.62 9.75 -4.80
CA PHE A 39 7.72 10.73 -4.84
C PHE A 39 7.32 11.97 -5.65
N ILE A 40 8.08 13.06 -5.52
CA ILE A 40 8.02 14.20 -6.44
C ILE A 40 9.09 13.98 -7.52
N ASP A 41 8.77 14.25 -8.79
CA ASP A 41 9.62 13.90 -9.95
C ASP A 41 11.09 14.34 -9.80
N LYS A 42 11.32 15.63 -9.50
CA LYS A 42 12.66 16.20 -9.26
C LYS A 42 13.39 15.60 -8.05
N TYR A 43 12.65 14.97 -7.14
CA TYR A 43 13.12 14.38 -5.89
C TYR A 43 12.87 12.87 -5.86
N SER A 44 12.90 12.21 -7.02
CA SER A 44 12.58 10.78 -7.15
C SER A 44 13.43 9.83 -6.31
N LYS A 45 14.59 10.29 -5.79
CA LYS A 45 15.41 9.55 -4.81
C LYS A 45 14.78 9.47 -3.40
N TYR A 46 13.93 10.43 -3.03
CA TYR A 46 13.30 10.56 -1.72
C TYR A 46 11.88 10.01 -1.79
N GLY A 47 11.78 8.69 -1.82
CA GLY A 47 10.50 8.01 -1.99
C GLY A 47 9.85 7.68 -0.65
N LEU A 48 8.53 7.83 -0.58
CA LEU A 48 7.71 7.13 0.41
C LEU A 48 7.42 5.73 -0.11
N LEU A 49 7.73 4.72 0.69
CA LEU A 49 7.44 3.32 0.43
C LEU A 49 6.46 2.82 1.48
N VAL A 50 5.25 2.44 1.08
CA VAL A 50 4.27 1.83 1.98
C VAL A 50 4.09 0.38 1.60
N HIS A 51 4.45 -0.53 2.51
CA HIS A 51 4.50 -1.96 2.30
C HIS A 51 3.33 -2.65 2.97
N TYR A 52 2.54 -3.39 2.19
CA TYR A 52 1.44 -4.22 2.67
C TYR A 52 1.87 -5.68 2.51
N ARG A 53 2.48 -6.23 3.56
CA ARG A 53 2.91 -7.63 3.62
C ARG A 53 1.75 -8.49 4.11
N VAL A 54 1.26 -9.38 3.27
CA VAL A 54 0.13 -10.28 3.55
C VAL A 54 0.49 -11.70 3.16
N LEU A 55 -0.31 -12.68 3.58
CA LEU A 55 -0.22 -14.00 2.97
C LEU A 55 -0.56 -13.93 1.48
N ASP A 56 0.25 -14.58 0.65
CA ASP A 56 -0.13 -14.80 -0.74
C ASP A 56 -1.31 -15.78 -0.80
N ASN A 57 -2.27 -15.50 -1.67
CA ASN A 57 -3.34 -16.44 -1.95
C ASN A 57 -2.98 -17.21 -3.22
N TYR A 58 -2.83 -18.52 -3.10
CA TYR A 58 -2.45 -19.41 -4.20
C TYR A 58 -3.22 -19.16 -5.52
N TYR A 59 -4.49 -18.76 -5.46
CA TYR A 59 -5.32 -18.56 -6.65
C TYR A 59 -5.29 -17.12 -7.19
N VAL A 60 -5.11 -16.12 -6.33
CA VAL A 60 -5.23 -14.70 -6.72
C VAL A 60 -3.98 -13.87 -6.44
N GLY A 61 -2.90 -14.47 -5.94
CA GLY A 61 -1.70 -13.76 -5.50
C GLY A 61 -2.01 -12.85 -4.31
N ASN A 62 -1.52 -11.60 -4.36
CA ASN A 62 -1.77 -10.62 -3.31
C ASN A 62 -3.27 -10.23 -3.24
N PRO A 63 -4.01 -10.54 -2.16
CA PRO A 63 -5.44 -10.23 -2.06
C PRO A 63 -5.74 -8.73 -2.15
N LEU A 64 -4.84 -7.88 -1.66
CA LEU A 64 -4.99 -6.42 -1.71
C LEU A 64 -4.77 -5.84 -3.11
N ASN A 65 -4.15 -6.60 -4.03
CA ASN A 65 -4.01 -6.25 -5.45
C ASN A 65 -5.31 -6.54 -6.24
N HIS A 66 -5.98 -7.65 -5.92
CA HIS A 66 -7.12 -8.18 -6.69
C HIS A 66 -8.50 -7.85 -6.11
N SER A 67 -8.53 -7.11 -5.00
CA SER A 67 -9.69 -6.79 -4.18
C SER A 67 -10.02 -7.86 -3.15
N VAL A 68 -10.21 -7.43 -1.90
CA VAL A 68 -10.60 -8.28 -0.78
C VAL A 68 -11.68 -7.56 0.04
N LEU A 69 -12.65 -8.31 0.55
CA LEU A 69 -13.71 -7.78 1.39
C LEU A 69 -13.24 -7.77 2.85
N LEU A 70 -13.08 -6.57 3.42
CA LEU A 70 -12.69 -6.38 4.82
C LEU A 70 -13.80 -5.66 5.58
N TYR A 71 -14.03 -6.08 6.82
CA TYR A 71 -14.94 -5.35 7.71
C TYR A 71 -14.24 -4.06 8.18
N ASN A 72 -14.95 -2.94 8.17
CA ASN A 72 -14.45 -1.68 8.71
C ASN A 72 -15.23 -1.33 9.99
N HIS A 73 -14.55 -1.34 11.13
CA HIS A 73 -15.13 -1.07 12.45
C HIS A 73 -15.61 0.38 12.63
N LYS A 74 -15.00 1.36 11.96
CA LYS A 74 -15.45 2.76 12.04
C LYS A 74 -16.74 3.01 11.26
N LEU A 75 -16.96 2.23 10.19
CA LEU A 75 -18.09 2.38 9.27
C LEU A 75 -19.16 1.29 9.44
N GLU A 76 -18.93 0.35 10.35
CA GLU A 76 -19.80 -0.79 10.67
C GLU A 76 -20.30 -1.57 9.44
N LYS A 77 -19.41 -1.76 8.46
CA LYS A 77 -19.76 -2.46 7.21
C LYS A 77 -18.56 -3.09 6.52
N GLU A 78 -18.85 -4.02 5.63
CA GLU A 78 -17.85 -4.60 4.74
C GLU A 78 -17.53 -3.66 3.57
N ILE A 79 -16.24 -3.55 3.24
CA ILE A 79 -15.71 -2.69 2.18
C ILE A 79 -14.77 -3.50 1.30
N VAL A 80 -14.95 -3.36 -0.01
CA VAL A 80 -14.03 -3.92 -1.00
C VAL A 80 -12.75 -3.09 -1.04
N VAL A 81 -11.67 -3.64 -0.51
CA VAL A 81 -10.34 -3.03 -0.45
C VAL A 81 -9.51 -3.49 -1.63
N ASN A 82 -9.07 -2.54 -2.46
CA ASN A 82 -8.14 -2.77 -3.57
C ASN A 82 -7.15 -1.60 -3.63
N LEU A 83 -5.87 -1.86 -3.35
CA LEU A 83 -4.83 -0.85 -3.24
C LEU A 83 -4.46 -0.17 -4.57
N ASN A 84 -4.94 -0.68 -5.70
CA ASN A 84 -4.80 0.00 -6.99
C ASN A 84 -5.74 1.20 -7.14
N ARG A 85 -6.72 1.37 -6.24
CA ARG A 85 -7.64 2.51 -6.25
C ARG A 85 -6.93 3.77 -5.73
N PRO A 86 -7.14 4.95 -6.36
CA PRO A 86 -6.51 6.20 -5.94
C PRO A 86 -6.68 6.57 -4.47
N LEU A 87 -7.81 6.17 -3.86
CA LEU A 87 -8.10 6.35 -2.43
C LEU A 87 -6.94 5.87 -1.54
N PHE A 88 -6.46 4.64 -1.73
CA PHE A 88 -5.43 4.06 -0.86
C PHE A 88 -4.05 4.69 -1.11
N VAL A 89 -3.80 5.18 -2.32
CA VAL A 89 -2.58 5.94 -2.63
C VAL A 89 -2.61 7.30 -1.93
N ARG A 90 -3.78 7.94 -1.86
CA ARG A 90 -3.97 9.17 -1.09
C ARG A 90 -3.79 8.92 0.42
N MET A 91 -4.42 7.87 0.95
CA MET A 91 -4.24 7.49 2.36
C MET A 91 -2.78 7.19 2.70
N ALA A 92 -2.06 6.50 1.81
CA ALA A 92 -0.63 6.24 1.98
C ALA A 92 0.20 7.55 2.02
N LEU A 93 -0.12 8.51 1.16
CA LEU A 93 0.51 9.84 1.18
C LEU A 93 0.24 10.56 2.50
N ASP A 94 -1.02 10.67 2.92
CA ASP A 94 -1.39 11.37 4.14
C ASP A 94 -0.71 10.71 5.36
N TYR A 95 -0.70 9.37 5.41
CA TYR A 95 0.01 8.62 6.44
C TYR A 95 1.50 8.91 6.45
N GLY A 96 2.15 8.94 5.28
CA GLY A 96 3.55 9.30 5.14
C GLY A 96 3.88 10.68 5.70
N LEU A 97 3.09 11.69 5.33
CA LEU A 97 3.28 13.07 5.78
C LEU A 97 3.11 13.19 7.30
N GLU A 98 2.12 12.52 7.88
CA GLU A 98 1.90 12.47 9.33
C GLU A 98 3.01 11.74 10.09
N GLN A 99 3.64 10.74 9.48
CA GLN A 99 4.83 10.07 10.02
C GLN A 99 6.13 10.84 9.77
N GLY A 100 6.05 12.06 9.24
CA GLY A 100 7.19 12.96 9.05
C GLY A 100 7.94 12.77 7.73
N TRP A 101 7.36 12.12 6.73
CA TRP A 101 7.98 12.04 5.41
C TRP A 101 8.08 13.42 4.78
N ASN A 102 9.30 13.86 4.50
CA ASN A 102 9.57 15.06 3.72
C ASN A 102 10.04 14.68 2.31
N PRO A 103 9.24 14.95 1.25
CA PRO A 103 9.50 14.49 -0.12
C PRO A 103 10.73 15.13 -0.78
N ILE A 104 11.41 16.10 -0.14
CA ILE A 104 12.62 16.74 -0.66
C ILE A 104 13.89 16.43 0.15
N GLU A 105 13.77 15.73 1.28
CA GLU A 105 14.88 15.52 2.21
C GLU A 105 15.25 14.05 2.39
N GLY A 106 14.26 13.15 2.41
CA GLY A 106 14.51 11.76 2.78
C GLY A 106 13.47 10.77 2.28
N SER A 107 13.88 9.51 2.20
CA SER A 107 12.96 8.39 2.00
C SER A 107 12.37 7.96 3.32
N LEU A 108 11.16 7.40 3.29
CA LEU A 108 10.51 6.79 4.45
C LEU A 108 9.86 5.48 4.04
N GLU A 109 10.05 4.44 4.83
CA GLU A 109 9.37 3.14 4.68
C GLU A 109 8.37 2.96 5.80
N LEU A 110 7.14 2.57 5.46
CA LEU A 110 6.03 2.42 6.41
C LEU A 110 5.30 1.08 6.23
N ASP A 111 4.77 0.58 7.34
CA ASP A 111 3.84 -0.55 7.36
C ASP A 111 2.43 -0.11 6.93
N GLY A 112 1.97 -0.63 5.80
CA GLY A 112 0.65 -0.39 5.25
C GLY A 112 -0.47 -1.15 5.96
N LEU A 113 -0.18 -2.27 6.64
CA LEU A 113 -1.19 -2.94 7.45
C LEU A 113 -1.54 -2.13 8.69
N ALA A 114 -0.55 -1.48 9.31
CA ALA A 114 -0.79 -0.53 10.40
C ALA A 114 -1.71 0.63 9.96
N LEU A 115 -1.56 1.13 8.73
CA LEU A 115 -2.48 2.10 8.14
C LEU A 115 -3.91 1.55 8.02
N LEU A 116 -4.09 0.33 7.51
CA LEU A 116 -5.43 -0.28 7.41
C LEU A 116 -6.08 -0.44 8.80
N VAL A 117 -5.34 -0.89 9.80
CA VAL A 117 -5.82 -1.00 11.19
C VAL A 117 -6.23 0.36 11.74
N ARG A 118 -5.38 1.38 11.58
CA ARG A 118 -5.68 2.75 11.98
C ARG A 118 -6.97 3.26 11.34
N GLU A 119 -7.23 2.87 10.10
CA GLU A 119 -8.43 3.25 9.34
C GLU A 119 -9.65 2.36 9.62
N GLY A 120 -9.54 1.46 10.60
CA GLY A 120 -10.62 0.65 11.14
C GLY A 120 -10.84 -0.66 10.40
N TYR A 121 -9.98 -1.04 9.47
CA TYR A 121 -10.13 -2.32 8.75
C TYR A 121 -9.67 -3.49 9.61
N ASP A 122 -10.48 -4.54 9.67
CA ASP A 122 -10.09 -5.84 10.19
C ASP A 122 -9.18 -6.54 9.17
N ILE A 123 -7.92 -6.73 9.56
CA ILE A 123 -6.87 -7.34 8.73
C ILE A 123 -6.60 -8.81 9.05
N GLN A 124 -7.31 -9.44 10.00
CA GLN A 124 -6.99 -10.81 10.44
C GLN A 124 -6.96 -11.81 9.28
N LYS A 125 -7.84 -11.62 8.28
CA LYS A 125 -7.91 -12.45 7.05
C LYS A 125 -6.68 -12.33 6.14
N LEU A 126 -5.83 -11.31 6.35
CA LEU A 126 -4.64 -11.01 5.55
C LEU A 126 -3.34 -11.52 6.19
N LEU A 127 -3.38 -11.82 7.49
CA LEU A 127 -2.21 -12.20 8.26
C LEU A 127 -1.93 -13.70 8.16
N PRO A 128 -0.67 -14.13 8.33
CA PRO A 128 -0.32 -15.53 8.50
C PRO A 128 -1.16 -16.19 9.59
N LYS A 129 -1.77 -17.35 9.31
CA LYS A 129 -2.31 -18.19 10.37
C LYS A 129 -1.14 -18.58 11.27
N LYS A 130 -1.18 -18.22 12.54
CA LYS A 130 -0.21 -18.74 13.51
C LYS A 130 -0.29 -20.26 13.45
N ALA A 131 0.85 -20.90 13.15
CA ALA A 131 1.00 -22.34 13.33
C ALA A 131 0.77 -22.63 14.82
N PHE A 132 -0.18 -23.49 15.13
CA PHE A 132 -0.38 -24.07 16.45
C PHE A 132 0.52 -25.29 16.60
#